data_AF-A0A536UXN9-F1
#
_entry.id   AF-A0A536UXN9-F1
#
_cell.length_a   1.000
_cell.length_b   1.000
_cell.length_c   1.000
_cell.angle_alpha   90.00
_cell.angle_beta   90.00
_cell.angle_gamma   90.00
#
_symmetry.space_group_name_H-M   'P 1'
#
loop_
_entity.id
_entity.type
_entity.pdbx_description
1 polymer ?
#
loop_
_entity_poly.entity_id
_entity_poly.type
_entity_poly.pdbx_seq_one_letter_code
_entity_poly.pdbx_strand_id
1 'polypeptide(L)'
;MSRIRSSVSWIRRTARRGASCSKKNSDRFDYDASVPGLEIVDRYTIRMHLTGTDYNFAYILASPTTSIVAREVIEQYSGDVKGHPVGTGPYMLAQWQRGARILLNANPGFRGFVWDFQPSANPWDRDVVAAMRGKEMPQIGVIDVRLIEEEQSRWLAFQGAEIDYVDRFGSFSPIAIPDNKVAPDLARRGIKLYRYLEPEMTYYHFSMIDPEVGGFGKDRIALRRAIAMSYNIYDEIRIIRKNQAIKAESPIPPGVVGYDPNYRNRTEYDPALANKLLDYFGYKRGGDGFRMQPDGKPLTITLWSTPEAL
;
A
#
# COMPACT_ATOMS: atom_id res chain seq x y z
N MET A 1 -28.62 -3.57 2.99
CA MET A 1 -27.85 -2.64 2.13
C MET A 1 -26.78 -1.93 2.98
N SER A 2 -25.58 -2.51 3.09
CA SER A 2 -24.44 -1.87 3.77
C SER A 2 -23.54 -1.27 2.69
N ARG A 3 -23.47 0.07 2.61
CA ARG A 3 -22.54 0.78 1.73
C ARG A 3 -21.22 0.94 2.47
N ILE A 4 -20.24 0.11 2.12
CA ILE A 4 -18.83 0.34 2.48
C ILE A 4 -18.43 1.69 1.87
N ARG A 5 -18.05 2.64 2.73
CA ARG A 5 -17.71 4.02 2.36
C ARG A 5 -16.20 4.14 2.39
N SER A 6 -15.56 4.18 1.21
CA SER A 6 -14.12 4.47 1.12
C SER A 6 -13.83 5.92 1.53
N SER A 7 -12.61 6.16 2.01
CA SER A 7 -12.05 7.45 2.43
C SER A 7 -12.14 8.54 1.35
N VAL A 8 -12.23 8.16 0.07
CA VAL A 8 -12.41 9.07 -1.08
C VAL A 8 -13.84 9.66 -1.14
N SER A 9 -14.80 9.13 -0.37
CA SER A 9 -16.17 9.62 -0.39
C SER A 9 -16.37 10.99 0.28
N TRP A 10 -15.38 11.50 1.05
CA TRP A 10 -15.48 12.79 1.73
C TRP A 10 -15.26 13.97 0.78
N ILE A 11 -14.26 13.91 -0.12
CA ILE A 11 -14.15 14.88 -1.24
C ILE A 11 -15.47 14.92 -2.02
N ARG A 12 -16.15 13.78 -2.20
CA ARG A 12 -17.48 13.71 -2.82
C ARG A 12 -18.65 14.18 -1.94
N ARG A 13 -18.48 14.43 -0.64
CA ARG A 13 -19.58 14.80 0.28
C ARG A 13 -19.52 16.23 0.80
N THR A 14 -18.34 16.72 1.21
CA THR A 14 -18.16 18.17 1.43
C THR A 14 -18.29 18.93 0.12
N ALA A 15 -17.85 18.33 -1.00
CA ALA A 15 -18.08 18.89 -2.32
C ALA A 15 -19.39 18.45 -3.00
N ARG A 16 -20.32 17.72 -2.37
CA ARG A 16 -21.64 17.49 -3.03
C ARG A 16 -22.59 18.68 -2.99
N ARG A 17 -22.25 19.72 -2.20
CA ARG A 17 -22.90 21.03 -2.31
C ARG A 17 -22.03 22.07 -3.04
N GLY A 18 -20.81 21.73 -3.46
CA GLY A 18 -19.84 22.67 -4.04
C GLY A 18 -19.12 22.25 -5.34
N ALA A 19 -18.91 20.97 -5.60
CA ALA A 19 -18.29 20.43 -6.83
C ALA A 19 -19.33 20.14 -7.92
N SER A 20 -20.20 21.12 -8.17
CA SER A 20 -20.89 21.29 -9.43
C SER A 20 -20.15 22.35 -10.26
N CYS A 21 -18.82 22.27 -10.34
CA CYS A 21 -18.02 23.20 -11.16
C CYS A 21 -17.91 22.76 -12.63
N SER A 22 -18.57 21.67 -13.04
CA SER A 22 -18.89 21.50 -14.46
C SER A 22 -20.18 22.26 -14.75
N LYS A 23 -20.08 23.32 -15.56
CA LYS A 23 -21.27 23.75 -16.32
C LYS A 23 -21.76 22.51 -17.06
N LYS A 24 -23.07 22.25 -17.01
CA LYS A 24 -23.75 21.09 -17.62
C LYS A 24 -23.51 20.93 -19.14
N ASN A 25 -22.69 21.76 -19.78
CA ASN A 25 -22.44 21.80 -21.23
C ASN A 25 -21.03 22.33 -21.63
N SER A 26 -19.99 22.21 -20.77
CA SER A 26 -18.61 22.49 -21.22
C SER A 26 -17.64 21.37 -20.87
N ASP A 27 -16.88 20.91 -21.86
CA ASP A 27 -15.82 19.89 -21.71
C ASP A 27 -14.62 20.35 -20.85
N ARG A 28 -14.66 21.57 -20.31
CA ARG A 28 -13.60 22.18 -19.51
C ARG A 28 -14.05 22.45 -18.08
N PHE A 29 -13.21 22.10 -17.11
CA PHE A 29 -13.39 22.40 -15.70
C PHE A 29 -13.24 23.92 -15.46
N ASP A 30 -14.17 24.51 -14.69
CA ASP A 30 -14.11 25.93 -14.32
C ASP A 30 -13.28 26.09 -13.04
N TYR A 31 -12.02 26.49 -13.19
CA TYR A 31 -11.09 26.71 -12.07
C TYR A 31 -11.37 27.98 -11.28
N ASP A 32 -12.16 28.90 -11.83
CA ASP A 32 -12.49 30.18 -11.20
C ASP A 32 -13.85 30.11 -10.46
N ALA A 33 -14.53 28.96 -10.54
CA ALA A 33 -15.76 28.70 -9.81
C ALA A 33 -15.54 28.71 -8.29
N SER A 34 -16.36 29.49 -7.59
CA SER A 34 -16.33 29.55 -6.13
C SER A 34 -16.71 28.19 -5.52
N VAL A 35 -15.88 27.71 -4.59
CA VAL A 35 -16.14 26.49 -3.81
C VAL A 35 -16.62 26.91 -2.42
N PRO A 36 -17.86 26.58 -2.02
CA PRO A 36 -18.36 26.89 -0.69
C PRO A 36 -17.43 26.39 0.42
N GLY A 37 -17.08 27.28 1.35
CA GLY A 37 -16.18 26.99 2.46
C GLY A 37 -14.69 27.15 2.14
N LEU A 38 -14.30 27.43 0.88
CA LEU A 38 -12.94 27.81 0.53
C LEU A 38 -12.88 29.33 0.28
N GLU A 39 -12.08 30.02 1.07
CA GLU A 39 -11.90 31.47 1.00
C GLU A 39 -10.42 31.77 0.67
N ILE A 40 -10.19 32.58 -0.36
CA ILE A 40 -8.87 33.15 -0.66
C ILE A 40 -8.76 34.43 0.15
N VAL A 41 -7.93 34.42 1.20
CA VAL A 41 -7.74 35.59 2.08
C VAL A 41 -6.74 36.55 1.45
N ASP A 42 -5.63 36.02 0.93
CA ASP A 42 -4.61 36.75 0.18
C ASP A 42 -3.81 35.79 -0.72
N ARG A 43 -2.75 36.28 -1.37
CA ARG A 43 -1.91 35.51 -2.30
C ARG A 43 -1.29 34.24 -1.70
N TYR A 44 -1.07 34.20 -0.39
CA TYR A 44 -0.38 33.12 0.33
C TYR A 44 -1.23 32.49 1.44
N THR A 45 -2.48 32.93 1.61
CA THR A 45 -3.38 32.47 2.67
C THR A 45 -4.71 32.00 2.10
N ILE A 46 -5.03 30.73 2.34
CA ILE A 46 -6.37 30.16 2.11
C ILE A 46 -7.02 29.81 3.45
N ARG A 47 -8.31 30.06 3.58
CA ARG A 47 -9.11 29.66 4.74
C ARG A 47 -10.12 28.61 4.31
N MET A 48 -10.15 27.50 5.04
CA MET A 48 -11.09 26.40 4.81
C MET A 48 -12.06 26.30 5.99
N HIS A 49 -13.35 26.53 5.72
CA HIS A 49 -14.44 26.43 6.69
C HIS A 49 -15.04 25.03 6.64
N LEU A 50 -14.84 24.25 7.71
CA LEU A 50 -15.40 22.91 7.82
C LEU A 50 -16.85 22.96 8.30
N THR A 51 -17.69 22.05 7.78
CA THR A 51 -19.10 21.92 8.21
C THR A 51 -19.28 21.30 9.60
N GLY A 52 -18.19 20.80 10.18
CA GLY A 52 -18.11 20.25 11.53
C GLY A 52 -16.66 19.88 11.85
N THR A 53 -16.38 19.57 13.12
CA THR A 53 -15.05 19.14 13.55
C THR A 53 -14.66 17.82 12.88
N ASP A 54 -13.50 17.82 12.23
CA ASP A 54 -12.90 16.62 11.65
C ASP A 54 -11.45 16.47 12.12
N TYR A 55 -11.22 15.55 13.06
CA TYR A 55 -9.89 15.28 13.62
C TYR A 55 -8.92 14.66 12.60
N ASN A 56 -9.41 14.18 11.46
CA ASN A 56 -8.57 13.62 10.39
C ASN A 56 -8.18 14.65 9.34
N PHE A 57 -8.69 15.88 9.41
CA PHE A 57 -8.55 16.87 8.34
C PHE A 57 -7.09 17.14 7.96
N ALA A 58 -6.20 17.27 8.95
CA ALA A 58 -4.76 17.46 8.68
C ALA A 58 -4.13 16.27 7.94
N TYR A 59 -4.51 15.03 8.27
CA TYR A 59 -4.04 13.84 7.57
C TYR A 59 -4.58 13.76 6.13
N ILE A 60 -5.81 14.23 5.92
CA ILE A 60 -6.38 14.32 4.57
C ILE A 60 -5.56 15.30 3.72
N LEU A 61 -5.23 16.48 4.26
CA LEU A 61 -4.42 17.48 3.55
C LEU A 61 -2.97 17.03 3.30
N ALA A 62 -2.44 16.14 4.14
CA ALA A 62 -1.13 15.53 3.96
C ALA A 62 -1.12 14.37 2.93
N SER A 63 -2.28 14.00 2.38
CA SER A 63 -2.38 12.94 1.39
C SER A 63 -1.85 13.38 0.02
N PRO A 64 -1.23 12.49 -0.79
CA PRO A 64 -0.90 12.79 -2.18
C PRO A 64 -2.11 13.23 -3.02
N THR A 65 -3.33 12.82 -2.66
CA THR A 65 -4.55 13.19 -3.39
C THR A 65 -4.92 14.67 -3.26
N THR A 66 -4.37 15.39 -2.28
CA THR A 66 -4.54 16.83 -2.07
C THR A 66 -3.29 17.62 -2.49
N SER A 67 -2.38 16.99 -3.25
CA SER A 67 -1.22 17.68 -3.82
C SER A 67 -1.65 18.78 -4.78
N ILE A 68 -0.95 19.91 -4.71
CA ILE A 68 -1.20 21.05 -5.59
C ILE A 68 -0.42 20.84 -6.89
N VAL A 69 -1.08 21.13 -8.01
CA VAL A 69 -0.52 21.06 -9.36
C VAL A 69 -0.60 22.43 -10.04
N ALA A 70 0.36 22.73 -10.90
CA ALA A 70 0.38 23.97 -11.68
C ALA A 70 -0.80 24.01 -12.67
N ARG A 71 -1.65 25.05 -12.58
CA ARG A 71 -2.87 25.18 -13.41
C ARG A 71 -2.51 25.21 -14.89
N GLU A 72 -1.49 25.98 -15.24
CA GLU A 72 -0.97 26.16 -16.59
C GLU A 72 -0.56 24.82 -17.23
N VAL A 73 -0.02 23.88 -16.46
CA VAL A 73 0.34 22.54 -16.96
C VAL A 73 -0.91 21.73 -17.27
N ILE A 74 -1.92 21.80 -16.40
CA ILE A 74 -3.18 21.08 -16.64
C ILE A 74 -3.89 21.61 -17.88
N GLU A 75 -3.89 22.94 -18.05
CA GLU A 75 -4.49 23.61 -19.21
C GLU A 75 -3.71 23.34 -20.51
N GLN A 76 -2.36 23.32 -20.46
CA GLN A 76 -1.52 23.14 -21.64
C GLN A 76 -1.39 21.67 -22.07
N TYR A 77 -1.28 20.73 -21.13
CA TYR A 77 -0.99 19.31 -21.39
C TYR A 77 -2.20 18.42 -21.10
N SER A 78 -3.38 18.81 -21.56
CA SER A 78 -4.60 18.02 -21.39
C SER A 78 -4.42 16.61 -21.97
N GLY A 79 -4.47 15.58 -21.11
CA GLY A 79 -4.26 14.19 -21.50
C GLY A 79 -2.84 13.64 -21.29
N ASP A 80 -1.83 14.49 -21.10
CA ASP A 80 -0.44 14.06 -20.80
C ASP A 80 0.27 14.90 -19.73
N VAL A 81 -0.48 15.32 -18.71
CA VAL A 81 0.04 16.00 -17.52
C VAL A 81 1.18 15.21 -16.86
N LYS A 82 1.09 13.87 -16.87
CA LYS A 82 2.09 12.99 -16.26
C LYS A 82 3.45 13.07 -16.96
N GLY A 83 3.47 13.39 -18.26
CA GLY A 83 4.71 13.60 -19.01
C GLY A 83 5.35 14.97 -18.78
N HIS A 84 4.61 15.91 -18.17
CA HIS A 84 5.05 17.28 -17.95
C HIS A 84 4.78 17.76 -16.52
N PRO A 85 5.13 16.98 -15.48
CA PRO A 85 4.78 17.32 -14.12
C PRO A 85 5.54 18.56 -13.66
N VAL A 86 4.82 19.54 -13.12
CA VAL A 86 5.40 20.68 -12.41
C VAL A 86 4.89 20.67 -10.97
N GLY A 87 5.84 20.62 -10.03
CA GLY A 87 5.57 20.61 -8.60
C GLY A 87 6.68 21.32 -7.83
N THR A 88 6.55 21.36 -6.51
CA THR A 88 7.48 22.06 -5.61
C THR A 88 8.41 21.11 -4.84
N GLY A 89 8.49 19.85 -5.27
CA GLY A 89 9.28 18.81 -4.62
C GLY A 89 10.79 18.95 -4.87
N PRO A 90 11.61 18.10 -4.21
CA PRO A 90 13.07 18.14 -4.31
C PRO A 90 13.63 17.71 -5.66
N TYR A 91 12.83 17.09 -6.53
CA TYR A 91 13.26 16.63 -7.85
C TYR A 91 12.26 16.99 -8.93
N MET A 92 12.76 17.15 -10.16
CA MET A 92 12.00 17.46 -11.38
C MET A 92 12.18 16.36 -12.40
N LEU A 93 11.15 16.11 -13.22
CA LEU A 93 11.25 15.18 -14.33
C LEU A 93 12.24 15.72 -15.37
N ALA A 94 13.34 14.99 -15.59
CA ALA A 94 14.33 15.30 -16.62
C ALA A 94 14.08 14.51 -17.91
N GLN A 95 13.73 13.23 -17.78
CA GLN A 95 13.41 12.36 -18.92
C GLN A 95 12.43 11.27 -18.50
N TRP A 96 11.50 10.93 -19.39
CA TRP A 96 10.66 9.75 -19.24
C TRP A 96 10.67 8.90 -20.50
N GLN A 97 11.16 7.67 -20.38
CA GLN A 97 11.01 6.61 -21.37
C GLN A 97 9.92 5.67 -20.85
N ARG A 98 8.73 5.73 -21.46
CA ARG A 98 7.55 4.99 -20.99
C ARG A 98 7.85 3.50 -20.90
N GLY A 99 7.54 2.90 -19.74
CA GLY A 99 7.76 1.48 -19.46
C GLY A 99 9.21 1.08 -19.21
N ALA A 100 10.18 2.00 -19.26
CA ALA A 100 11.60 1.65 -19.17
C ALA A 100 12.36 2.45 -18.10
N ARG A 101 12.28 3.78 -18.13
CA ARG A 101 13.16 4.64 -17.33
C ARG A 101 12.55 6.00 -17.01
N ILE A 102 12.73 6.46 -15.78
CA ILE A 102 12.41 7.82 -15.36
C ILE A 102 13.69 8.44 -14.77
N LEU A 103 14.14 9.54 -15.36
CA LEU A 103 15.27 10.32 -14.85
C LEU A 103 14.74 11.57 -14.17
N LEU A 104 15.16 11.81 -12.93
CA LEU A 104 14.83 13.00 -12.16
C LEU A 104 16.10 13.76 -11.79
N ASN A 105 16.10 15.07 -11.99
CA ASN A 105 17.17 15.95 -11.52
C ASN A 105 16.74 16.68 -10.25
N ALA A 106 17.68 16.98 -9.36
CA ALA A 106 17.43 17.84 -8.21
C ALA A 106 16.84 19.18 -8.67
N ASN A 107 15.80 19.64 -7.98
CA ASN A 107 15.10 20.87 -8.28
C ASN A 107 15.86 22.07 -7.68
N PRO A 108 16.46 22.97 -8.49
CA PRO A 108 17.17 24.14 -7.95
C PRO A 108 16.25 25.12 -7.22
N GLY A 109 14.94 25.09 -7.50
CA GLY A 109 13.93 25.90 -6.82
C GLY A 109 13.33 25.25 -5.57
N PHE A 110 13.80 24.06 -5.16
CA PHE A 110 13.35 23.45 -3.93
C PHE A 110 13.84 24.28 -2.74
N ARG A 111 12.94 24.57 -1.80
CA ARG A 111 13.25 25.42 -0.63
C ARG A 111 14.31 24.81 0.30
N GLY A 112 14.56 23.51 0.16
CA GLY A 112 15.52 22.80 0.98
C GLY A 112 15.11 22.72 2.45
N PHE A 113 15.89 21.96 3.20
CA PHE A 113 15.94 22.03 4.64
C PHE A 113 17.28 21.47 5.10
N VAL A 114 17.71 21.87 6.30
CA VAL A 114 18.86 21.25 6.96
C VAL A 114 18.36 20.04 7.73
N TRP A 115 19.00 18.89 7.52
CA TRP A 115 18.66 17.67 8.22
C TRP A 115 18.98 17.78 9.71
N ASP A 116 17.95 17.83 10.56
CA ASP A 116 18.07 17.88 12.02
C ASP A 116 16.95 17.09 12.71
N PHE A 117 16.96 15.78 12.50
CA PHE A 117 16.00 14.87 13.14
C PHE A 117 16.61 14.20 14.37
N GLN A 118 15.75 13.74 15.28
CA GLN A 118 16.12 12.87 16.37
C GLN A 118 16.03 11.40 15.93
N PRO A 119 16.97 10.53 16.33
CA PRO A 119 16.88 9.12 16.02
C PRO A 119 15.71 8.48 16.77
N SER A 120 15.03 7.50 16.16
CA SER A 120 14.04 6.70 16.86
C SER A 120 14.70 5.65 17.77
N ALA A 121 13.89 4.75 18.34
CA ALA A 121 14.38 3.59 19.06
C ALA A 121 15.11 2.57 18.16
N ASN A 122 14.95 2.65 16.83
CA ASN A 122 15.65 1.79 15.89
C ASN A 122 17.15 2.16 15.84
N PRO A 123 18.07 1.21 16.11
CA PRO A 123 19.51 1.47 16.05
C PRO A 123 19.99 2.03 14.70
N TRP A 124 19.35 1.63 13.60
CA TRP A 124 19.68 2.12 12.26
C TRP A 124 19.59 3.65 12.15
N ASP A 125 18.58 4.22 12.79
CA ASP A 125 18.29 5.65 12.70
C ASP A 125 19.39 6.47 13.36
N ARG A 126 20.09 5.93 14.36
CA ARG A 126 21.20 6.62 15.03
C ARG A 126 22.32 6.93 14.06
N ASP A 127 22.73 5.94 13.27
CA ASP A 127 23.83 6.07 12.32
C ASP A 127 23.45 7.01 11.18
N VAL A 128 22.24 6.87 10.64
CA VAL A 128 21.74 7.73 9.55
C VAL A 128 21.59 9.17 10.03
N VAL A 129 20.96 9.39 11.19
CA VAL A 129 20.80 10.73 11.75
C VAL A 129 22.16 11.38 12.02
N ALA A 130 23.12 10.65 12.60
CA ALA A 130 24.45 11.18 12.82
C ALA A 130 25.16 11.55 11.51
N ALA A 131 25.06 10.67 10.50
CA ALA A 131 25.69 10.90 9.20
C ALA A 131 25.04 12.02 8.36
N MET A 132 23.76 12.31 8.61
CA MET A 132 23.00 13.31 7.84
C MET A 132 22.86 14.65 8.54
N ARG A 133 23.05 14.72 9.86
CA ARG A 133 22.92 15.94 10.67
C ARG A 133 23.69 17.11 10.05
N GLY A 134 22.99 18.23 9.85
CA GLY A 134 23.56 19.46 9.32
C GLY A 134 23.70 19.52 7.80
N LYS A 135 23.36 18.46 7.06
CA LYS A 135 23.39 18.48 5.59
C LYS A 135 22.15 19.17 5.01
N GLU A 136 22.34 19.92 3.94
CA GLU A 136 21.26 20.54 3.18
C GLU A 136 20.60 19.54 2.22
N MET A 137 19.27 19.56 2.09
CA MET A 137 18.54 18.61 1.25
C MET A 137 18.02 19.26 -0.05
N PRO A 138 18.00 18.53 -1.19
CA PRO A 138 18.44 17.14 -1.36
C PRO A 138 19.96 16.99 -1.53
N GLN A 139 20.51 15.86 -1.07
CA GLN A 139 21.93 15.52 -1.23
C GLN A 139 22.24 14.74 -2.52
N ILE A 140 21.22 14.14 -3.15
CA ILE A 140 21.37 13.38 -4.38
C ILE A 140 21.05 14.31 -5.56
N GLY A 141 21.94 14.37 -6.54
CA GLY A 141 21.75 15.24 -7.71
C GLY A 141 20.80 14.66 -8.76
N VAL A 142 20.83 13.34 -8.96
CA VAL A 142 20.06 12.64 -9.99
C VAL A 142 19.48 11.35 -9.42
N ILE A 143 18.21 11.08 -9.70
CA ILE A 143 17.56 9.80 -9.43
C ILE A 143 17.25 9.13 -10.76
N ASP A 144 17.80 7.93 -10.97
CA ASP A 144 17.54 7.08 -12.12
C ASP A 144 16.64 5.91 -11.72
N VAL A 145 15.35 6.00 -12.05
CA VAL A 145 14.38 4.95 -11.77
C VAL A 145 14.28 4.05 -13.00
N ARG A 146 14.77 2.82 -12.87
CA ARG A 146 14.68 1.78 -13.91
C ARG A 146 13.52 0.84 -13.62
N LEU A 147 12.64 0.65 -14.60
CA LEU A 147 11.52 -0.26 -14.50
C LEU A 147 12.00 -1.67 -14.88
N ILE A 148 12.37 -2.45 -13.87
CA ILE A 148 12.77 -3.86 -14.03
C ILE A 148 11.75 -4.71 -13.26
N GLU A 149 10.74 -5.18 -13.98
CA GLU A 149 9.63 -5.96 -13.43
C GLU A 149 10.11 -7.32 -12.92
N GLU A 150 10.87 -8.02 -13.76
CA GLU A 150 11.36 -9.37 -13.50
C GLU A 150 12.39 -9.41 -12.37
N GLU A 151 12.07 -10.19 -11.34
CA GLU A 151 12.85 -10.26 -10.10
C GLU A 151 14.31 -10.67 -10.35
N GLN A 152 14.54 -11.68 -11.20
CA GLN A 152 15.89 -12.17 -11.53
C GLN A 152 16.72 -11.09 -12.26
N SER A 153 16.12 -10.36 -13.19
CA SER A 153 16.80 -9.27 -13.90
C SER A 153 17.16 -8.13 -12.95
N ARG A 154 16.24 -7.79 -12.03
CA ARG A 154 16.48 -6.76 -11.01
C ARG A 154 17.60 -7.18 -10.05
N TRP A 155 17.63 -8.45 -9.65
CA TRP A 155 18.70 -9.00 -8.82
C TRP A 155 20.06 -8.94 -9.52
N LEU A 156 20.15 -9.33 -10.80
CA LEU A 156 21.38 -9.23 -11.59
C LEU A 156 21.86 -7.78 -11.75
N ALA A 157 20.95 -6.84 -12.03
CA ALA A 157 21.28 -5.42 -12.11
C ALA A 157 21.86 -4.91 -10.79
N PHE A 158 21.30 -5.31 -9.65
CA PHE A 158 21.84 -4.98 -8.33
C PHE A 158 23.21 -5.61 -8.08
N GLN A 159 23.40 -6.87 -8.46
CA GLN A 159 24.71 -7.53 -8.37
C GLN A 159 25.77 -6.86 -9.25
N GLY A 160 25.37 -6.37 -10.43
CA GLY A 160 26.22 -5.61 -11.36
C GLY A 160 26.44 -4.14 -11.00
N ALA A 161 25.88 -3.66 -9.88
CA ALA A 161 25.90 -2.25 -9.48
C ALA A 161 25.28 -1.28 -10.52
N GLU A 162 24.30 -1.77 -11.28
CA GLU A 162 23.49 -0.97 -12.19
C GLU A 162 22.33 -0.24 -11.49
N ILE A 163 21.92 -0.75 -10.32
CA ILE A 163 20.96 -0.13 -9.41
C ILE A 163 21.50 -0.19 -7.98
N ASP A 164 21.24 0.87 -7.21
CA ASP A 164 21.76 1.02 -5.83
C ASP A 164 20.77 0.53 -4.75
N TYR A 165 19.52 0.27 -5.12
CA TYR A 165 18.43 0.00 -4.18
C TYR A 165 17.53 -1.14 -4.65
N VAL A 166 17.18 -2.03 -3.72
CA VAL A 166 16.17 -3.09 -3.87
C VAL A 166 15.39 -3.14 -2.55
N ASP A 167 14.07 -2.98 -2.61
CA ASP A 167 13.16 -2.92 -1.45
C ASP A 167 12.67 -4.30 -1.00
N ARG A 168 12.67 -5.30 -1.89
CA ARG A 168 12.27 -6.68 -1.58
C ARG A 168 13.14 -7.68 -2.35
N PHE A 169 13.82 -8.57 -1.62
CA PHE A 169 14.60 -9.64 -2.23
C PHE A 169 13.78 -10.85 -2.68
N GLY A 170 12.50 -10.94 -2.26
CA GLY A 170 11.58 -12.03 -2.61
C GLY A 170 12.24 -13.41 -2.58
N SER A 171 12.31 -14.08 -3.74
CA SER A 171 12.89 -15.41 -3.89
C SER A 171 14.40 -15.46 -3.58
N PHE A 172 15.11 -14.34 -3.71
CA PHE A 172 16.53 -14.19 -3.36
C PHE A 172 16.78 -13.89 -1.88
N SER A 173 15.75 -13.74 -1.05
CA SER A 173 15.93 -13.49 0.39
C SER A 173 16.89 -14.48 1.08
N PRO A 174 16.82 -15.81 0.82
CA PRO A 174 17.74 -16.77 1.45
C PRO A 174 19.22 -16.56 1.11
N ILE A 175 19.53 -15.95 -0.04
CA ILE A 175 20.91 -15.70 -0.46
C ILE A 175 21.36 -14.26 -0.18
N ALA A 176 20.45 -13.28 -0.24
CA ALA A 176 20.77 -11.87 -0.04
C ALA A 176 20.78 -11.50 1.45
N ILE A 177 19.87 -12.09 2.22
CA ILE A 177 19.67 -11.81 3.64
C ILE A 177 19.52 -13.09 4.49
N PRO A 178 20.44 -14.06 4.42
CA PRO A 178 20.37 -15.27 5.24
C PRO A 178 20.25 -14.92 6.72
N ASP A 179 19.35 -15.59 7.43
CA ASP A 179 19.01 -15.32 8.83
C ASP A 179 18.70 -13.84 9.13
N ASN A 180 18.09 -13.15 8.14
CA ASN A 180 17.75 -11.73 8.19
C ASN A 180 18.95 -10.78 8.34
N LYS A 181 20.14 -11.20 7.94
CA LYS A 181 21.36 -10.41 7.92
C LYS A 181 21.88 -10.31 6.49
N VAL A 182 22.39 -9.14 6.10
CA VAL A 182 23.02 -8.97 4.79
C VAL A 182 24.10 -10.03 4.58
N ALA A 183 24.08 -10.67 3.42
CA ALA A 183 25.04 -11.72 3.09
C ALA A 183 26.49 -11.19 3.11
N PRO A 184 27.48 -11.99 3.53
CA PRO A 184 28.85 -11.51 3.71
C PRO A 184 29.48 -10.92 2.44
N ASP A 185 29.16 -11.45 1.26
CA ASP A 185 29.64 -10.94 -0.03
C ASP A 185 29.04 -9.56 -0.36
N LEU A 186 27.76 -9.35 -0.08
CA LEU A 186 27.10 -8.05 -0.22
C LEU A 186 27.67 -7.04 0.78
N ALA A 187 27.85 -7.46 2.04
CA ALA A 187 28.43 -6.62 3.09
C ALA A 187 29.85 -6.15 2.73
N ARG A 188 30.69 -7.04 2.17
CA ARG A 188 32.03 -6.68 1.66
C ARG A 188 32.00 -5.63 0.54
N ARG A 189 30.90 -5.57 -0.22
CA ARG A 189 30.66 -4.55 -1.25
C ARG A 189 30.10 -3.23 -0.69
N GLY A 190 29.94 -3.12 0.64
CA GLY A 190 29.38 -1.94 1.30
C GLY A 190 27.86 -1.87 1.29
N ILE A 191 27.18 -2.94 0.85
CA ILE A 191 25.71 -3.00 0.84
C ILE A 191 25.20 -3.07 2.28
N LYS A 192 24.13 -2.33 2.51
CA LYS A 192 23.54 -2.07 3.81
C LYS A 192 22.07 -2.52 3.79
N LEU A 193 21.65 -3.25 4.82
CA LEU A 193 20.29 -3.77 4.94
C LEU A 193 19.49 -2.94 5.95
N TYR A 194 18.45 -2.26 5.47
CA TYR A 194 17.44 -1.65 6.33
C TYR A 194 16.21 -2.56 6.40
N ARG A 195 15.82 -2.96 7.62
CA ARG A 195 14.61 -3.74 7.86
C ARG A 195 13.70 -2.98 8.79
N TYR A 196 12.44 -2.93 8.42
CA TYR A 196 11.36 -2.40 9.24
C TYR A 196 10.09 -3.17 8.90
N LEU A 197 9.10 -3.09 9.78
CA LEU A 197 7.80 -3.67 9.51
C LEU A 197 6.97 -2.65 8.74
N GLU A 198 6.70 -2.95 7.48
CA GLU A 198 5.78 -2.14 6.68
C GLU A 198 4.35 -2.29 7.21
N PRO A 199 3.57 -1.19 7.32
CA PRO A 199 2.17 -1.24 7.72
C PRO A 199 1.28 -1.75 6.57
N GLU A 200 1.73 -2.80 5.89
CA GLU A 200 1.02 -3.52 4.84
C GLU A 200 0.48 -4.85 5.41
N MET A 201 -0.71 -5.26 4.96
CA MET A 201 -1.31 -6.53 5.32
C MET A 201 -1.84 -7.23 4.08
N THR A 202 -1.42 -8.48 3.88
CA THR A 202 -2.06 -9.39 2.93
C THR A 202 -3.16 -10.16 3.64
N TYR A 203 -4.38 -10.17 3.09
CA TYR A 203 -5.49 -10.94 3.63
C TYR A 203 -6.41 -11.42 2.51
N TYR A 204 -7.01 -12.58 2.72
CA TYR A 204 -8.12 -13.06 1.92
C TYR A 204 -9.43 -12.56 2.55
N HIS A 205 -10.38 -12.15 1.72
CA HIS A 205 -11.70 -11.76 2.18
C HIS A 205 -12.78 -12.55 1.43
N PHE A 206 -13.88 -12.80 2.12
CA PHE A 206 -15.05 -13.42 1.50
C PHE A 206 -15.99 -12.33 1.02
N SER A 207 -16.42 -12.40 -0.24
CA SER A 207 -17.50 -11.56 -0.71
C SER A 207 -18.79 -11.95 0.01
N MET A 208 -19.34 -11.03 0.80
CA MET A 208 -20.53 -11.32 1.62
C MET A 208 -21.82 -11.44 0.79
N ILE A 209 -21.77 -11.08 -0.50
CA ILE A 209 -22.87 -11.25 -1.47
C ILE A 209 -22.71 -12.50 -2.34
N ASP A 210 -21.59 -13.20 -2.22
CA ASP A 210 -21.38 -14.46 -2.93
C ASP A 210 -22.38 -15.52 -2.44
N PRO A 211 -23.06 -16.25 -3.33
CA PRO A 211 -24.07 -17.24 -2.93
C PRO A 211 -23.49 -18.46 -2.22
N GLU A 212 -22.21 -18.79 -2.46
CA GLU A 212 -21.57 -19.99 -1.94
C GLU A 212 -20.92 -19.73 -0.59
N VAL A 213 -20.17 -18.64 -0.45
CA VAL A 213 -19.39 -18.33 0.77
C VAL A 213 -19.92 -17.13 1.57
N GLY A 214 -20.80 -16.32 0.98
CA GLY A 214 -21.33 -15.10 1.59
C GLY A 214 -22.45 -15.34 2.62
N GLY A 215 -23.08 -14.27 3.08
CA GLY A 215 -24.17 -14.33 4.04
C GLY A 215 -23.81 -14.64 5.51
N PHE A 216 -24.83 -14.60 6.36
CA PHE A 216 -24.70 -14.73 7.83
C PHE A 216 -25.37 -15.98 8.40
N GLY A 217 -25.76 -16.93 7.54
CA GLY A 217 -26.21 -18.26 7.95
C GLY A 217 -25.14 -18.99 8.76
N LYS A 218 -25.54 -19.81 9.73
CA LYS A 218 -24.60 -20.53 10.61
C LYS A 218 -23.70 -21.48 9.80
N ASP A 219 -24.25 -22.14 8.79
CA ASP A 219 -23.53 -22.99 7.84
C ASP A 219 -22.46 -22.20 7.07
N ARG A 220 -22.79 -21.02 6.55
CA ARG A 220 -21.84 -20.15 5.82
C ARG A 220 -20.76 -19.58 6.73
N ILE A 221 -21.10 -19.21 7.97
CA ILE A 221 -20.12 -18.81 8.98
C ILE A 221 -19.17 -19.97 9.30
N ALA A 222 -19.72 -21.18 9.46
CA ALA A 222 -18.93 -22.37 9.71
C ALA A 222 -18.00 -22.71 8.55
N LEU A 223 -18.48 -22.61 7.30
CA LEU A 223 -17.68 -22.78 6.09
C LEU A 223 -16.48 -21.81 6.07
N ARG A 224 -16.71 -20.51 6.25
CA ARG A 224 -15.63 -19.50 6.25
C ARG A 224 -14.61 -19.75 7.37
N ARG A 225 -15.07 -20.14 8.56
CA ARG A 225 -14.18 -20.52 9.68
C ARG A 225 -13.36 -21.75 9.36
N ALA A 226 -13.97 -22.78 8.77
CA ALA A 226 -13.26 -23.99 8.37
C ALA A 226 -12.20 -23.72 7.30
N ILE A 227 -12.50 -22.86 6.32
CA ILE A 227 -11.53 -22.42 5.31
C ILE A 227 -10.35 -21.72 5.99
N ALA A 228 -10.62 -20.77 6.89
CA ALA A 228 -9.57 -20.04 7.62
C ALA A 228 -8.70 -20.97 8.50
N MET A 229 -9.30 -21.94 9.19
CA MET A 229 -8.57 -22.95 9.97
C MET A 229 -7.78 -23.94 9.10
N SER A 230 -8.08 -24.05 7.81
CA SER A 230 -7.36 -24.94 6.90
C SER A 230 -6.12 -24.27 6.28
N TYR A 231 -5.89 -22.99 6.55
CA TYR A 231 -4.77 -22.24 5.99
C TYR A 231 -3.58 -22.21 6.94
N ASN A 232 -2.45 -22.82 6.56
CA ASN A 232 -1.24 -22.81 7.36
C ASN A 232 -0.42 -21.53 7.09
N ILE A 233 -0.72 -20.47 7.84
CA ILE A 233 -0.01 -19.18 7.74
C ILE A 233 1.50 -19.29 8.04
N TYR A 234 1.91 -20.24 8.89
CA TYR A 234 3.33 -20.42 9.21
C TYR A 234 4.10 -21.03 8.04
N ASP A 235 3.50 -21.94 7.29
CA ASP A 235 4.09 -22.48 6.07
C ASP A 235 4.14 -21.43 4.95
N GLU A 236 3.10 -20.59 4.80
CA GLU A 236 3.17 -19.45 3.87
C GLU A 236 4.35 -18.54 4.20
N ILE A 237 4.47 -18.10 5.46
CA ILE A 237 5.54 -17.21 5.91
C ILE A 237 6.91 -17.84 5.66
N ARG A 238 7.08 -19.12 5.99
CA ARG A 238 8.35 -19.83 5.89
C ARG A 238 8.73 -20.15 4.44
N ILE A 239 7.81 -20.70 3.67
CA ILE A 239 8.08 -21.28 2.35
C ILE A 239 7.91 -20.23 1.25
N ILE A 240 6.80 -19.49 1.25
CA ILE A 240 6.47 -18.53 0.20
C ILE A 240 7.18 -17.21 0.48
N ARG A 241 7.00 -16.65 1.69
CA ARG A 241 7.55 -15.35 2.05
C ARG A 241 8.99 -15.38 2.56
N LYS A 242 9.63 -16.55 2.58
CA LYS A 242 11.04 -16.73 3.00
C LYS A 242 11.36 -16.08 4.36
N ASN A 243 10.45 -16.18 5.31
CA ASN A 243 10.51 -15.56 6.64
C ASN A 243 10.55 -14.01 6.65
N GLN A 244 10.13 -13.36 5.56
CA GLN A 244 10.07 -11.88 5.44
C GLN A 244 8.69 -11.32 5.77
N ALA A 245 7.92 -12.01 6.61
CA ALA A 245 6.62 -11.55 7.10
C ALA A 245 6.36 -12.06 8.52
N ILE A 246 5.40 -11.44 9.17
CA ILE A 246 4.85 -11.89 10.46
C ILE A 246 3.37 -12.23 10.30
N LYS A 247 2.85 -13.09 11.18
CA LYS A 247 1.42 -13.39 11.22
C LYS A 247 0.66 -12.11 11.58
N ALA A 248 -0.33 -11.76 10.77
CA ALA A 248 -1.26 -10.69 11.10
C ALA A 248 -2.26 -11.18 12.17
N GLU A 249 -2.14 -10.64 13.38
CA GLU A 249 -3.05 -10.97 14.49
C GLU A 249 -4.34 -10.14 14.43
N SER A 250 -4.30 -8.93 13.87
CA SER A 250 -5.39 -7.96 13.84
C SER A 250 -5.53 -7.37 12.43
N PRO A 251 -6.72 -6.89 12.03
CA PRO A 251 -6.88 -6.10 10.80
C PRO A 251 -6.11 -4.76 10.83
N ILE A 252 -5.64 -4.33 12.00
CA ILE A 252 -4.77 -3.16 12.16
C ILE A 252 -3.33 -3.67 12.36
N PRO A 253 -2.37 -3.38 11.46
CA PRO A 253 -1.00 -3.87 11.59
C PRO A 253 -0.21 -3.06 12.63
N PRO A 254 0.94 -3.57 13.12
CA PRO A 254 1.77 -2.82 14.05
C PRO A 254 2.27 -1.50 13.45
N GLY A 255 2.43 -0.48 14.30
CA GLY A 255 2.80 0.87 13.89
C GLY A 255 1.63 1.75 13.43
N VAL A 256 0.42 1.19 13.30
CA VAL A 256 -0.80 1.94 12.96
C VAL A 256 -1.62 2.24 14.22
N VAL A 257 -2.18 3.45 14.30
CA VAL A 257 -3.05 3.87 15.42
C VAL A 257 -4.23 2.89 15.56
N GLY A 258 -4.44 2.42 16.79
CA GLY A 258 -5.46 1.41 17.11
C GLY A 258 -4.93 -0.03 17.11
N TYR A 259 -3.66 -0.26 16.79
CA TYR A 259 -3.04 -1.58 16.98
C TYR A 259 -2.98 -1.95 18.46
N ASP A 260 -3.51 -3.13 18.79
CA ASP A 260 -3.39 -3.75 20.11
C ASP A 260 -2.37 -4.90 20.06
N PRO A 261 -1.18 -4.75 20.67
CA PRO A 261 -0.16 -5.80 20.68
C PRO A 261 -0.57 -7.05 21.48
N ASN A 262 -1.63 -6.98 22.28
CA ASN A 262 -2.16 -8.10 23.07
C ASN A 262 -3.31 -8.85 22.38
N TYR A 263 -3.85 -8.32 21.28
CA TYR A 263 -4.89 -9.00 20.52
C TYR A 263 -4.33 -10.28 19.88
N ARG A 264 -5.07 -11.38 20.00
CA ARG A 264 -4.73 -12.66 19.36
C ARG A 264 -5.93 -13.16 18.57
N ASN A 265 -5.70 -13.49 17.30
CA ASN A 265 -6.73 -14.08 16.47
C ASN A 265 -7.05 -15.49 17.01
N ARG A 266 -8.34 -15.79 17.17
CA ARG A 266 -8.79 -17.10 17.70
C ARG A 266 -8.88 -18.19 16.63
N THR A 267 -8.71 -17.83 15.37
CA THR A 267 -8.75 -18.79 14.26
C THR A 267 -7.33 -19.22 13.94
N GLU A 268 -6.94 -20.37 14.45
CA GLU A 268 -5.63 -20.98 14.22
C GLU A 268 -5.71 -22.08 13.15
N TYR A 269 -4.54 -22.49 12.64
CA TYR A 269 -4.44 -23.63 11.75
C TYR A 269 -4.81 -24.93 12.49
N ASP A 270 -6.00 -25.45 12.18
CA ASP A 270 -6.54 -26.71 12.72
C ASP A 270 -7.44 -27.38 11.66
N PRO A 271 -6.83 -28.11 10.70
CA PRO A 271 -7.58 -28.80 9.67
C PRO A 271 -8.48 -29.92 10.24
N ALA A 272 -8.16 -30.48 11.41
CA ALA A 272 -8.98 -31.51 12.04
C ALA A 272 -10.30 -30.92 12.55
N LEU A 273 -10.24 -29.79 13.26
CA LEU A 273 -11.42 -29.05 13.68
C LEU A 273 -12.21 -28.48 12.50
N ALA A 274 -11.53 -27.99 11.46
CA ALA A 274 -12.17 -27.56 10.22
C ALA A 274 -13.02 -28.67 9.60
N ASN A 275 -12.48 -29.89 9.49
CA ASN A 275 -13.23 -31.02 8.96
C ASN A 275 -14.44 -31.37 9.83
N LYS A 276 -14.28 -31.45 11.16
CA LYS A 276 -15.39 -31.72 12.10
C LYS A 276 -16.48 -30.66 12.02
N LEU A 277 -16.10 -29.39 11.90
CA LEU A 277 -17.03 -28.27 11.77
C LEU A 277 -17.84 -28.38 10.47
N LEU A 278 -17.19 -28.71 9.36
CA LEU A 278 -17.86 -28.90 8.07
C LEU A 278 -18.82 -30.09 8.10
N ASP A 279 -18.41 -31.21 8.72
CA ASP A 279 -19.26 -32.40 8.87
C ASP A 279 -20.53 -32.09 9.69
N TYR A 280 -20.39 -31.35 10.79
CA TYR A 280 -21.52 -30.93 11.64
C TYR A 280 -22.55 -30.09 10.87
N PHE A 281 -22.11 -29.22 9.96
CA PHE A 281 -22.98 -28.39 9.13
C PHE A 281 -23.40 -29.05 7.81
N GLY A 282 -23.12 -30.34 7.62
CA GLY A 282 -23.62 -31.11 6.48
C GLY A 282 -22.80 -30.98 5.19
N TYR A 283 -21.60 -30.39 5.24
CA TYR A 283 -20.71 -30.30 4.09
C TYR A 283 -19.98 -31.62 3.84
N LYS A 284 -20.69 -32.70 3.50
CA LYS A 284 -20.13 -34.07 3.47
C LYS A 284 -19.04 -34.24 2.41
N ARG A 285 -18.05 -35.09 2.70
CA ARG A 285 -17.03 -35.49 1.72
C ARG A 285 -17.62 -36.54 0.77
N GLY A 286 -17.49 -36.31 -0.53
CA GLY A 286 -17.83 -37.24 -1.61
C GLY A 286 -16.77 -38.35 -1.76
N GLY A 287 -17.07 -39.33 -2.62
CA GLY A 287 -16.15 -40.43 -2.92
C GLY A 287 -14.87 -40.01 -3.65
N ASP A 288 -14.88 -38.82 -4.26
CA ASP A 288 -13.75 -38.17 -4.91
C ASP A 288 -12.84 -37.39 -3.94
N GLY A 289 -13.19 -37.35 -2.66
CA GLY A 289 -12.45 -36.63 -1.63
C GLY A 289 -12.80 -35.13 -1.51
N PHE A 290 -13.62 -34.58 -2.40
CA PHE A 290 -14.08 -33.20 -2.32
C PHE A 290 -15.34 -33.08 -1.46
N ARG A 291 -15.62 -31.88 -0.94
CA ARG A 291 -16.82 -31.65 -0.13
C ARG A 291 -18.00 -31.23 -1.01
N MET A 292 -19.18 -31.62 -0.57
CA MET A 292 -20.48 -31.22 -1.11
C MET A 292 -21.08 -30.15 -0.21
N GLN A 293 -21.97 -29.32 -0.74
CA GLN A 293 -22.84 -28.44 0.01
C GLN A 293 -23.89 -29.24 0.80
N PRO A 294 -24.53 -28.62 1.82
CA PRO A 294 -25.61 -29.26 2.56
C PRO A 294 -26.82 -29.64 1.70
N ASP A 295 -27.02 -28.97 0.56
CA ASP A 295 -28.06 -29.29 -0.42
C ASP A 295 -27.67 -30.41 -1.40
N GLY A 296 -26.47 -30.98 -1.25
CA GLY A 296 -25.97 -32.09 -2.06
C GLY A 296 -25.33 -31.68 -3.39
N LYS A 297 -25.13 -30.38 -3.67
CA LYS A 297 -24.32 -29.95 -4.84
C LYS A 297 -22.83 -29.97 -4.53
N PRO A 298 -21.93 -30.06 -5.52
CA PRO A 298 -20.50 -29.86 -5.29
C PRO A 298 -20.20 -28.51 -4.63
N LEU A 299 -19.29 -28.48 -3.65
CA LEU A 299 -18.79 -27.23 -3.09
C LEU A 299 -17.68 -26.68 -4.01
N THR A 300 -17.98 -25.63 -4.77
CA THR A 300 -17.01 -24.94 -5.62
C THR A 300 -16.79 -23.53 -5.09
N ILE A 301 -15.52 -23.17 -4.86
CA ILE A 301 -15.12 -21.85 -4.38
C ILE A 301 -14.19 -21.23 -5.40
N THR A 302 -14.50 -20.02 -5.86
CA THR A 302 -13.64 -19.25 -6.77
C THR A 302 -12.76 -18.31 -5.95
N LEU A 303 -11.45 -18.51 -6.04
CA LEU A 303 -10.47 -17.57 -5.53
C LEU A 303 -10.12 -16.55 -6.62
N TRP A 304 -10.33 -15.27 -6.33
CA TRP A 304 -9.86 -14.18 -7.17
C TRP A 304 -8.53 -13.67 -6.60
N SER A 305 -7.52 -13.57 -7.45
CA SER A 305 -6.22 -13.00 -7.11
C SER A 305 -5.85 -11.94 -8.14
N THR A 306 -4.98 -10.99 -7.76
CA THR A 306 -4.31 -10.17 -8.76
C THR A 306 -3.24 -11.02 -9.46
N PRO A 307 -2.85 -10.69 -10.71
CA PRO A 307 -1.78 -11.41 -11.41
C PRO A 307 -0.45 -11.41 -10.64
N GLU A 308 -0.25 -10.41 -9.79
CA GLU A 308 0.93 -10.19 -8.95
C GLU A 308 0.82 -10.84 -7.55
N ALA A 309 -0.33 -11.43 -7.21
CA ALA A 309 -0.52 -12.08 -5.92
C ALA A 309 0.10 -13.49 -5.95
N LEU A 310 1.42 -13.53 -5.75
CA LEU A 310 2.25 -14.54 -5.04
C LEU A 310 3.71 -14.41 -5.50
#